data_AF-A0A9E3V3E9-F1
#
_entry.id   AF-A0A9E3V3E9-F1
#
_cell.length_a   1.000
_cell.length_b   1.000
_cell.length_c   1.000
_cell.angle_alpha   90.00
_cell.angle_beta   90.00
_cell.angle_gamma   90.00
#
_symmetry.space_group_name_H-M   'P 1'
#
loop_
_entity.id
_entity.type
_entity.pdbx_description
1 polymer ?
#
loop_
_entity_poly.entity_id
_entity_poly.type
_entity_poly.pdbx_seq_one_letter_code
_entity_poly.pdbx_strand_id
1 'polypeptide(L)'
;LRYGGGVGQWSWLVHRVTGLGILLYLVAHITDTFFVVVNPAMYDHALKLYGGWVDGTYYWPLRWAFRLGELGLFACVVFHALNGLRIITFDFWPAAARYQKGLFQAVVVAFLVIMIPATVWIVWPLGKAPTPRPERGELVGGEAISAAAAIR
;
A
#
# COMPACT_ATOMS: atom_id res chain seq x y z
N LEU A 1 -11.06 32.85 -20.97
CA LEU A 1 -10.91 32.77 -19.50
C LEU A 1 -10.57 31.33 -19.12
N ARG A 2 -9.30 31.00 -18.85
CA ARG A 2 -8.90 29.65 -18.45
C ARG A 2 -8.66 29.68 -16.94
N TYR A 3 -9.53 29.01 -16.17
CA TYR A 3 -9.41 28.94 -14.72
C TYR A 3 -8.15 28.14 -14.35
N GLY A 4 -7.20 28.78 -13.66
CA GLY A 4 -5.85 28.26 -13.45
C GLY A 4 -5.64 27.35 -12.24
N GLY A 5 -6.69 27.01 -11.48
CA GLY A 5 -6.58 26.07 -10.35
C GLY A 5 -5.70 26.58 -9.20
N GLY A 6 -6.29 27.21 -8.19
CA GLY A 6 -5.56 27.54 -6.96
C GLY A 6 -5.12 26.28 -6.20
N VAL A 7 -4.06 26.39 -5.38
CA VAL A 7 -3.53 25.27 -4.55
C VAL A 7 -4.63 24.60 -3.71
N GLY A 8 -5.62 25.37 -3.25
CA GLY A 8 -6.78 24.84 -2.53
C GLY A 8 -7.67 23.92 -3.38
N GLN A 9 -7.87 24.23 -4.67
CA GLN A 9 -8.66 23.36 -5.57
C GLN A 9 -7.94 22.06 -5.89
N TRP A 10 -6.63 22.11 -6.11
CA TRP A 10 -5.83 20.91 -6.32
C TRP A 10 -5.85 20.01 -5.08
N SER A 11 -5.66 20.59 -3.89
CA SER A 11 -5.76 19.88 -2.61
C SER A 11 -7.13 19.20 -2.44
N TRP A 12 -8.22 19.89 -2.78
CA TRP A 12 -9.57 19.33 -2.76
C TRP A 12 -9.75 18.15 -3.73
N LEU A 13 -9.26 18.29 -4.97
CA LEU A 13 -9.37 17.25 -5.99
C LEU A 13 -8.62 15.99 -5.56
N VAL A 14 -7.37 16.15 -5.14
CA VAL A 14 -6.52 15.03 -4.70
C VAL A 14 -7.14 14.33 -3.48
N HIS A 15 -7.72 15.06 -2.53
CA HIS A 15 -8.36 14.44 -1.37
C HIS A 15 -9.54 13.53 -1.75
N ARG A 16 -10.33 13.93 -2.76
CA ARG A 16 -11.44 13.10 -3.28
C ARG A 16 -10.95 11.90 -4.07
N VAL A 17 -9.98 12.09 -4.94
CA VAL A 17 -9.40 11.01 -5.75
C VAL A 17 -8.75 9.96 -4.86
N THR A 18 -7.99 10.38 -3.84
CA THR A 18 -7.40 9.47 -2.85
C THR A 18 -8.47 8.75 -2.04
N GLY A 19 -9.54 9.43 -1.63
CA GLY A 19 -10.68 8.80 -0.95
C GLY A 19 -11.38 7.73 -1.81
N LEU A 20 -11.59 8.01 -3.10
CA LEU A 20 -12.13 7.03 -4.04
C LEU A 20 -11.19 5.82 -4.22
N GLY A 21 -9.88 6.06 -4.31
CA GLY A 21 -8.88 4.99 -4.36
C GLY A 21 -8.91 4.09 -3.13
N ILE A 22 -9.02 4.67 -1.93
CA ILE A 22 -9.16 3.93 -0.67
C ILE A 22 -10.47 3.13 -0.66
N LEU A 23 -11.59 3.72 -1.08
CA LEU A 23 -12.88 3.03 -1.14
C LEU A 23 -12.82 1.79 -2.06
N LEU A 24 -12.26 1.95 -3.27
CA LEU A 24 -12.09 0.83 -4.20
C LEU A 24 -11.18 -0.26 -3.62
N TYR A 25 -10.10 0.13 -2.96
CA TYR A 25 -9.23 -0.80 -2.25
C TYR A 25 -9.99 -1.53 -1.13
N LEU A 26 -10.77 -0.83 -0.31
CA LEU A 26 -11.51 -1.45 0.79
C LEU A 26 -12.50 -2.51 0.28
N VAL A 27 -13.19 -2.26 -0.83
CA VAL A 27 -14.07 -3.26 -1.45
C VAL A 27 -13.27 -4.49 -1.88
N ALA A 28 -12.15 -4.30 -2.59
CA ALA A 28 -11.28 -5.40 -3.02
C ALA A 28 -10.69 -6.15 -1.82
N HIS A 29 -10.23 -5.43 -0.80
CA HIS A 29 -9.58 -5.95 0.40
C HIS A 29 -10.54 -6.79 1.26
N ILE A 30 -11.77 -6.31 1.47
CA ILE A 30 -12.79 -7.07 2.20
C ILE A 30 -13.16 -8.33 1.42
N THR A 31 -13.31 -8.24 0.10
CA THR A 31 -13.61 -9.40 -0.76
C THR A 31 -12.51 -10.46 -0.69
N ASP A 32 -11.25 -10.03 -0.76
CA ASP A 32 -10.11 -10.93 -0.74
C ASP A 32 -9.90 -11.59 0.64
N THR A 33 -10.00 -10.81 1.72
CA THR A 33 -9.92 -11.34 3.10
C THR A 33 -11.09 -12.25 3.45
N PHE A 34 -12.28 -12.03 2.87
CA PHE A 34 -13.42 -12.93 3.02
C PHE A 34 -13.15 -14.33 2.46
N PHE A 35 -12.33 -14.47 1.42
CA PHE A 35 -11.98 -15.79 0.86
C PHE A 35 -11.18 -16.67 1.83
N VAL A 36 -10.53 -16.09 2.86
CA VAL A 36 -9.90 -16.88 3.93
C VAL A 36 -10.90 -17.84 4.57
N VAL A 37 -12.16 -17.43 4.71
CA VAL A 37 -13.21 -18.23 5.36
C VAL A 37 -13.97 -19.10 4.37
N VAL A 38 -14.30 -18.58 3.19
CA VAL A 38 -15.21 -19.24 2.24
C VAL A 38 -14.50 -20.14 1.24
N ASN A 39 -13.32 -19.75 0.77
CA ASN A 39 -12.57 -20.51 -0.22
C ASN A 39 -11.06 -20.25 -0.06
N PRO A 40 -10.40 -20.97 0.87
CA PRO A 40 -8.97 -20.79 1.13
C PRO A 40 -8.10 -21.00 -0.11
N ALA A 41 -8.52 -21.85 -1.05
CA ALA A 41 -7.78 -22.05 -2.30
C ALA A 41 -7.78 -20.81 -3.20
N MET A 42 -8.90 -20.07 -3.25
CA MET A 42 -8.97 -18.79 -3.97
C MET A 42 -8.16 -17.70 -3.27
N TYR A 43 -8.16 -17.68 -1.93
CA TYR A 43 -7.30 -16.79 -1.15
C TYR A 43 -5.81 -17.05 -1.43
N ASP A 44 -5.38 -18.31 -1.35
CA ASP A 44 -3.99 -18.70 -1.64
C ASP A 44 -3.59 -18.32 -3.08
N HIS A 45 -4.50 -18.44 -4.04
CA HIS A 45 -4.25 -18.03 -5.42
C HIS A 45 -4.12 -16.51 -5.57
N ALA A 46 -4.99 -15.74 -4.92
CA ALA A 46 -4.90 -14.29 -4.91
C ALA A 46 -3.61 -13.80 -4.23
N LEU A 47 -3.26 -14.39 -3.08
CA LEU A 47 -2.04 -14.08 -2.35
C LEU A 47 -0.78 -14.41 -3.17
N LYS A 48 -0.80 -15.46 -4.00
CA LYS A 48 0.31 -15.73 -4.93
C LYS A 48 0.49 -14.62 -5.96
N LEU A 49 -0.57 -13.91 -6.36
CA LEU A 49 -0.51 -12.84 -7.36
C LEU A 49 0.08 -11.54 -6.78
N TYR A 50 -0.31 -11.14 -5.57
CA TYR A 50 0.05 -9.83 -5.00
C TYR A 50 0.89 -9.88 -3.73
N GLY A 51 1.03 -11.04 -3.06
CA GLY A 51 1.62 -11.19 -1.72
C GLY A 51 3.11 -10.85 -1.59
N GLY A 52 3.78 -10.53 -2.69
CA GLY A 52 5.12 -9.92 -2.66
C GLY A 52 6.16 -10.73 -1.86
N TRP A 53 6.75 -10.10 -0.84
CA TRP A 53 8.06 -10.45 -0.24
C TRP A 53 8.11 -11.79 0.52
N VAL A 54 6.95 -12.34 0.90
CA VAL A 54 6.86 -13.47 1.84
C VAL A 54 6.26 -14.72 1.18
N ASP A 55 5.20 -14.57 0.36
CA ASP A 55 4.41 -15.72 -0.11
C ASP A 55 4.03 -15.72 -1.62
N GLY A 56 4.43 -14.70 -2.39
CA GLY A 56 3.98 -14.51 -3.78
C GLY A 56 4.79 -15.28 -4.85
N THR A 57 4.11 -15.91 -5.81
CA THR A 57 4.73 -16.42 -7.04
C THR A 57 4.88 -15.26 -8.03
N TYR A 58 6.11 -14.80 -8.21
CA TYR A 58 6.41 -13.57 -8.94
C TYR A 58 6.31 -13.75 -10.47
N TYR A 59 5.22 -13.26 -11.08
CA TYR A 59 5.18 -13.04 -12.53
C TYR A 59 5.72 -11.64 -12.88
N TRP A 60 6.83 -11.57 -13.62
CA TRP A 60 7.27 -10.35 -14.29
C TRP A 60 6.42 -10.14 -15.56
N PRO A 61 5.81 -8.95 -15.82
CA PRO A 61 5.98 -7.63 -15.19
C PRO A 61 4.98 -7.28 -14.07
N LEU A 62 4.02 -8.16 -13.78
CA LEU A 62 2.91 -7.91 -12.86
C LEU A 62 3.36 -7.53 -11.43
N ARG A 63 4.50 -8.08 -10.99
CA ARG A 63 5.20 -7.70 -9.75
C ARG A 63 5.36 -6.18 -9.58
N TRP A 64 5.78 -5.48 -10.62
CA TRP A 64 6.03 -4.04 -10.54
C TRP A 64 4.75 -3.25 -10.43
N ALA A 65 3.69 -3.69 -11.12
CA ALA A 65 2.38 -3.08 -11.01
C ALA A 65 1.83 -3.14 -9.58
N PHE A 66 1.90 -4.32 -8.93
CA PHE A 66 1.43 -4.46 -7.54
C PHE A 66 2.24 -3.65 -6.55
N ARG A 67 3.57 -3.60 -6.68
CA ARG A 67 4.41 -2.78 -5.79
C ARG A 67 4.18 -1.28 -5.93
N LEU A 68 4.03 -0.80 -7.16
CA LEU A 68 3.65 0.59 -7.40
C LEU A 68 2.21 0.86 -6.92
N GLY A 69 1.32 -0.12 -7.04
CA GLY A 69 -0.04 -0.08 -6.51
C GLY A 69 -0.07 0.01 -4.97
N GLU A 70 0.71 -0.81 -4.27
CA GLU A 70 0.88 -0.74 -2.81
C GLU A 70 1.40 0.64 -2.37
N LEU A 71 2.44 1.14 -3.04
CA LEU A 71 3.01 2.46 -2.75
C LEU A 71 1.99 3.57 -3.03
N GLY A 72 1.28 3.49 -4.15
CA GLY A 72 0.23 4.45 -4.53
C GLY A 72 -0.94 4.44 -3.56
N LEU A 73 -1.39 3.26 -3.13
CA LEU A 73 -2.42 3.11 -2.12
C LEU A 73 -1.97 3.68 -0.77
N PHE A 74 -0.74 3.39 -0.35
CA PHE A 74 -0.16 3.94 0.87
C PHE A 74 -0.12 5.48 0.80
N ALA A 75 0.30 6.04 -0.35
CA ALA A 75 0.24 7.48 -0.61
C ALA A 75 -1.18 8.05 -0.51
N CYS A 76 -2.17 7.34 -1.08
CA CYS A 76 -3.58 7.73 -0.97
C CYS A 76 -4.02 7.82 0.49
N VAL A 77 -3.74 6.80 1.30
CA VAL A 77 -4.11 6.77 2.72
C VAL A 77 -3.45 7.91 3.50
N VAL A 78 -2.13 8.08 3.37
CA VAL A 78 -1.37 9.10 4.11
C VAL A 78 -1.84 10.51 3.74
N PHE A 79 -1.95 10.82 2.44
CA PHE A 79 -2.43 12.13 2.01
C PHE A 79 -3.88 12.37 2.44
N HIS A 80 -4.76 11.38 2.27
CA HIS A 80 -6.17 11.50 2.61
C HIS A 80 -6.36 11.79 4.11
N ALA A 81 -5.63 11.08 4.97
CA ALA A 81 -5.66 11.28 6.42
C ALA A 81 -5.11 12.65 6.82
N LEU A 82 -3.93 13.04 6.34
CA LEU A 82 -3.31 14.33 6.69
C LEU A 82 -4.13 15.52 6.19
N ASN A 83 -4.61 15.47 4.94
CA ASN A 83 -5.44 16.54 4.41
C ASN A 83 -6.85 16.55 5.03
N GLY A 84 -7.39 15.38 5.40
CA GLY A 84 -8.62 15.27 6.18
C GLY A 84 -8.50 15.97 7.53
N LEU A 85 -7.39 15.78 8.24
CA LEU A 85 -7.11 16.47 9.51
C LEU A 85 -7.04 18.00 9.33
N ARG A 86 -6.45 18.47 8.23
CA ARG A 86 -6.48 19.90 7.88
C ARG A 86 -7.90 20.42 7.66
N ILE A 87 -8.76 19.66 6.98
CA ILE A 87 -10.17 20.05 6.76
C ILE A 87 -10.92 20.10 8.09
N ILE A 88 -10.80 19.06 8.92
CA ILE A 88 -11.35 19.00 10.28
C ILE A 88 -10.92 20.23 11.09
N THR A 89 -9.65 20.63 10.99
CA THR A 89 -9.13 21.82 11.68
C THR A 89 -9.88 23.10 11.29
N PHE A 90 -10.28 23.24 10.02
CA PHE A 90 -11.08 24.39 9.58
C PHE A 90 -12.53 24.32 10.03
N ASP A 91 -13.10 23.12 10.14
CA ASP A 91 -14.48 22.92 10.61
C ASP A 91 -14.62 23.31 12.09
N PHE A 92 -13.63 22.97 12.92
CA PHE A 92 -13.64 23.29 14.35
C PHE A 92 -13.02 24.66 14.69
N TRP A 93 -12.09 25.16 13.87
CA TRP A 93 -11.42 26.44 14.09
C TRP A 93 -11.41 27.30 12.81
N PRO A 94 -12.52 27.99 12.50
CA PRO A 94 -12.64 28.76 11.26
C PRO A 94 -11.55 29.83 11.08
N ALA A 95 -11.04 30.41 12.18
CA ALA A 95 -9.94 31.37 12.14
C ALA A 95 -8.62 30.76 11.62
N ALA A 96 -8.49 29.43 11.53
CA ALA A 96 -7.31 28.74 11.00
C ALA A 96 -7.23 28.87 9.48
N ALA A 97 -8.33 29.22 8.80
CA ALA A 97 -8.34 29.48 7.36
C ALA A 97 -7.33 30.57 6.93
N ARG A 98 -6.99 31.51 7.83
CA ARG A 98 -5.93 32.51 7.61
C ARG A 98 -4.55 31.88 7.40
N TYR A 99 -4.34 30.68 7.92
CA TYR A 99 -3.10 29.90 7.81
C TYR A 99 -3.17 28.78 6.77
N GLN A 100 -4.12 28.84 5.83
CA GLN A 100 -4.35 27.77 4.85
C GLN A 100 -3.09 27.33 4.09
N LYS A 101 -2.20 28.27 3.74
CA LYS A 101 -0.95 27.99 3.03
C LYS A 101 0.04 27.24 3.93
N GLY A 102 0.22 27.70 5.17
CA GLY A 102 1.10 27.06 6.15
C GLY A 102 0.62 25.67 6.54
N LEU A 103 -0.69 25.50 6.76
CA LEU A 103 -1.27 24.19 7.05
C LEU A 103 -1.16 23.22 5.87
N PHE A 104 -1.32 23.70 4.63
CA PHE A 104 -1.07 22.87 3.45
C PHE A 104 0.40 22.48 3.31
N GLN A 105 1.34 23.40 3.56
CA GLN A 105 2.77 23.10 3.60
C GLN A 105 3.09 22.05 4.68
N ALA A 106 2.49 22.15 5.87
CA ALA A 106 2.65 21.17 6.93
C ALA A 106 2.18 19.77 6.49
N VAL A 107 1.02 19.68 5.79
CA VAL A 107 0.53 18.43 5.20
C VAL A 107 1.53 17.86 4.20
N VAL A 108 2.07 18.68 3.29
CA VAL A 108 3.05 18.24 2.28
C VAL A 108 4.35 17.77 2.93
N VAL A 109 4.87 18.50 3.92
CA VAL A 109 6.09 18.11 4.64
C VAL A 109 5.88 16.80 5.39
N ALA A 110 4.78 16.68 6.15
CA ALA A 110 4.44 15.44 6.86
C ALA A 110 4.27 14.27 5.89
N PHE A 111 3.60 14.49 4.76
CA PHE A 111 3.46 13.49 3.70
C PHE A 111 4.83 13.03 3.19
N LEU A 112 5.73 13.95 2.83
CA LEU A 112 7.06 13.59 2.34
C LEU A 112 7.90 12.87 3.41
N VAL A 113 7.85 13.32 4.65
CA VAL A 113 8.56 12.69 5.78
C VAL A 113 8.13 11.24 5.98
N ILE A 114 6.85 10.93 5.77
CA ILE A 114 6.33 9.55 5.86
C ILE A 114 6.62 8.77 4.57
N MET A 115 6.42 9.39 3.42
CA MET A 115 6.47 8.71 2.12
C MET A 115 7.88 8.39 1.65
N ILE A 116 8.88 9.23 1.93
CA ILE A 116 10.27 8.98 1.52
C ILE A 116 10.80 7.67 2.11
N PRO A 117 10.79 7.46 3.45
CA PRO A 117 11.27 6.20 4.02
C PRO A 117 10.41 5.01 3.58
N ALA A 118 9.09 5.17 3.50
CA ALA A 118 8.20 4.11 3.03
C ALA A 118 8.49 3.72 1.57
N THR A 119 8.76 4.70 0.69
CA THR A 119 9.12 4.45 -0.71
C THR A 119 10.40 3.66 -0.79
N VAL A 120 11.44 4.06 -0.04
CA VAL A 120 12.70 3.32 0.00
C VAL A 120 12.46 1.89 0.47
N TRP A 121 11.69 1.70 1.54
CA TRP A 121 11.39 0.37 2.08
C TRP A 121 10.62 -0.53 1.09
N ILE A 122 9.58 0.01 0.45
CA ILE A 122 8.72 -0.73 -0.48
C ILE A 122 9.45 -1.05 -1.79
N VAL A 123 10.28 -0.11 -2.28
CA VAL A 123 10.95 -0.21 -3.59
C VAL A 123 12.29 -0.93 -3.52
N TRP A 124 13.03 -0.84 -2.41
CA TRP A 124 14.32 -1.52 -2.23
C TRP A 124 14.32 -3.02 -2.62
N PRO A 125 13.31 -3.81 -2.22
CA PRO A 125 13.07 -5.16 -2.72
C PRO A 125 13.06 -5.38 -4.23
N LEU A 126 12.64 -4.38 -5.00
CA LEU A 126 12.41 -4.54 -6.43
C LEU A 126 13.70 -4.83 -7.20
N GLY A 127 14.85 -4.40 -6.68
CA GLY A 127 16.17 -4.67 -7.26
C GLY A 127 16.73 -6.08 -7.01
N LYS A 128 16.08 -6.91 -6.20
CA LYS A 128 16.52 -8.30 -5.93
C LYS A 128 15.68 -9.29 -6.73
N ALA A 129 16.34 -10.33 -7.26
CA ALA A 129 15.68 -11.43 -7.95
C ALA A 129 14.69 -12.15 -7.02
N PRO A 130 13.53 -12.60 -7.53
CA PRO A 130 12.62 -13.44 -6.75
C PRO A 130 13.32 -14.70 -6.27
N THR A 131 13.26 -14.99 -4.98
CA THR A 131 13.66 -16.30 -4.46
C THR A 131 12.49 -17.27 -4.65
N PRO A 132 12.64 -18.36 -5.42
CA PRO A 132 11.62 -19.40 -5.50
C PRO A 132 11.37 -19.97 -4.09
N ARG A 133 10.11 -20.14 -3.69
CA ARG A 133 9.80 -20.90 -2.47
C ARG A 133 10.06 -22.38 -2.77
N PRO A 134 10.70 -23.13 -1.85
CA PRO A 134 10.68 -24.57 -1.93
C PRO A 134 9.23 -25.06 -1.92
N GLU A 135 8.96 -26.05 -2.76
CA GLU A 135 7.63 -26.61 -2.89
C GLU A 135 7.25 -27.27 -1.55
N ARG A 136 5.96 -27.35 -1.20
CA ARG A 136 5.57 -27.95 0.10
C ARG A 136 6.13 -29.38 0.28
N GLY A 137 6.40 -30.08 -0.82
CA GLY A 137 7.09 -31.38 -0.82
C GLY A 137 8.61 -31.32 -0.55
N GLU A 138 9.30 -30.24 -0.93
CA GLU A 138 10.72 -30.02 -0.61
C GLU A 138 10.93 -29.69 0.87
N LEU A 139 10.00 -28.96 1.49
CA LEU A 139 10.06 -28.66 2.92
C LEU A 139 9.93 -29.94 3.76
N VAL A 140 8.98 -30.82 3.41
CA VAL A 140 8.79 -32.10 4.10
C VAL A 140 9.95 -33.06 3.83
N GLY A 141 10.48 -33.09 2.60
CA GLY A 141 11.64 -33.91 2.25
C GLY A 141 12.92 -33.46 2.96
N GLY A 142 13.15 -32.14 3.05
CA GLY A 142 14.29 -31.55 3.76
C GLY A 142 14.25 -31.79 5.26
N GLU A 143 13.08 -31.70 5.89
CA GLU A 143 12.90 -32.05 7.30
C GLU A 143 13.12 -33.55 7.55
N ALA A 144 12.61 -34.41 6.68
CA ALA A 144 12.83 -35.85 6.79
C ALA A 144 14.32 -36.24 6.64
N ILE A 145 15.05 -35.61 5.73
CA ILE A 145 16.49 -35.84 5.53
C ILE A 145 17.31 -35.29 6.70
N SER A 146 16.95 -34.11 7.22
CA SER A 146 17.63 -33.50 8.38
C SER A 146 17.37 -34.30 9.67
N ALA A 147 16.14 -34.78 9.87
CA ALA A 147 15.80 -35.67 10.96
C ALA A 147 16.53 -37.02 10.88
N ALA A 148 16.70 -37.58 9.67
CA ALA A 148 17.46 -38.80 9.46
C ALA A 148 18.98 -38.62 9.68
N ALA A 149 19.53 -37.44 9.37
CA ALA A 149 20.93 -37.12 9.61
C ALA A 149 21.26 -36.89 11.10
N ALA A 150 20.31 -36.37 11.88
CA ALA A 150 20.49 -36.13 13.32
C ALA A 150 20.48 -37.42 14.18
N ILE A 151 20.11 -38.56 13.62
CA ILE A 151 20.01 -39.86 14.31
C ILE A 151 21.25 -40.75 14.03
N ARG A 152 22.19 -40.30 13.18
CA ARG A 152 23.49 -40.96 12.95
C ARG A 152 24.60 -40.32 13.77
#